data_AF-A0A953UK99-F1
#
_entry.id   AF-A0A953UK99-F1
#
_cell.length_a   1.000
_cell.length_b   1.000
_cell.length_c   1.000
_cell.angle_alpha   90.00
_cell.angle_beta   90.00
_cell.angle_gamma   90.00
#
_symmetry.space_group_name_H-M   'P 1'
#
loop_
_entity.id
_entity.type
_entity.pdbx_description
1 polymer ?
#
loop_
_entity_poly.entity_id
_entity_poly.type
_entity_poly.pdbx_seq_one_letter_code
_entity_poly.pdbx_strand_id
1 'polypeptide(L)'
;MRLLTGPAGSGKTNFVLDRFREALCARNDAIRLLVPTATMAQHLQNRIAREGFVFRRGLIQTLSGFVENWAADLLQAPDSVLYLVVEEAARRVNRPEFAHVVHMPGFCASLARTIGEFSSAGCDSARLAACLPDAPLSAAFLAVYEEVDRELSERGLAMRARRLAHAAERIGKEGLNGIGAIWLDGFHALPDPELGVISAMGRHADLTLTFDGLDSRLAAMGFREECLPRSRPSPAKLLVKAPSVEREVEE
;
A
#
# COMPACT_ATOMS: atom_id res chain seq x y z
N MET A 1 -16.40 10.39 -3.32
CA MET A 1 -14.98 10.32 -2.92
C MET A 1 -14.33 11.69 -3.03
N ARG A 2 -13.46 12.02 -2.08
CA ARG A 2 -12.78 13.31 -1.96
C ARG A 2 -11.27 13.11 -1.98
N LEU A 3 -10.56 13.94 -2.73
CA LEU A 3 -9.11 14.00 -2.75
C LEU A 3 -8.66 15.33 -2.14
N LEU A 4 -7.94 15.29 -1.03
CA LEU A 4 -7.35 16.46 -0.41
C LEU A 4 -5.91 16.60 -0.88
N THR A 5 -5.63 17.68 -1.61
CA THR A 5 -4.30 18.02 -2.12
C THR A 5 -3.76 19.28 -1.45
N GLY A 6 -2.45 19.48 -1.55
CA GLY A 6 -1.77 20.64 -0.98
C GLY A 6 -0.32 20.33 -0.61
N PRO A 7 0.55 21.35 -0.46
CA PRO A 7 1.97 21.14 -0.16
C PRO A 7 2.19 20.44 1.20
N ALA A 8 3.40 19.96 1.46
CA ALA A 8 3.77 19.47 2.79
C ALA A 8 3.50 20.55 3.85
N GLY A 9 2.92 20.16 4.98
CA GLY A 9 2.54 21.10 6.04
C GLY A 9 1.26 21.91 5.78
N SER A 10 0.47 21.57 4.75
CA SER A 10 -0.80 22.25 4.46
C SER A 10 -1.97 21.94 5.41
N GLY A 11 -1.76 21.02 6.35
CA GLY A 11 -2.78 20.62 7.31
C GLY A 11 -3.69 19.48 6.83
N LYS A 12 -3.37 18.78 5.72
CA LYS A 12 -4.11 17.58 5.27
C LYS A 12 -4.34 16.57 6.40
N THR A 13 -3.27 16.16 7.07
CA THR A 13 -3.35 15.27 8.23
C THR A 13 -4.18 15.87 9.36
N ASN A 14 -4.05 17.18 9.64
CA ASN A 14 -4.87 17.81 10.70
C ASN A 14 -6.35 17.77 10.34
N PHE A 15 -6.73 18.06 9.09
CA PHE A 15 -8.11 17.95 8.63
C PHE A 15 -8.68 16.54 8.86
N VAL A 16 -7.93 15.50 8.48
CA VAL A 16 -8.35 14.10 8.68
C VAL A 16 -8.48 13.78 10.17
N LEU A 17 -7.54 14.22 11.00
CA LEU A 17 -7.57 13.99 12.44
C LEU A 17 -8.71 14.75 13.13
N ASP A 18 -9.04 15.96 12.67
CA ASP A 18 -10.17 16.73 13.19
C ASP A 18 -11.50 16.02 12.90
N ARG A 19 -11.68 15.52 11.67
CA ARG A 19 -12.83 14.67 11.31
C ARG A 19 -12.90 13.37 12.13
N PHE A 20 -11.74 12.76 12.38
CA PHE A 20 -11.66 11.57 13.22
C PHE A 20 -12.10 11.87 14.66
N ARG A 21 -11.65 12.99 15.26
CA ARG A 21 -12.08 13.44 16.59
C ARG A 21 -13.57 13.74 16.64
N GLU A 22 -14.11 14.45 15.65
CA GLU A 22 -15.54 14.73 15.55
C GLU A 22 -16.37 13.43 15.59
N ALA A 23 -15.95 12.42 14.82
CA ALA A 23 -16.61 11.12 14.79
C ALA A 23 -16.51 10.38 16.14
N LEU A 24 -15.35 10.43 16.82
CA LEU A 24 -15.21 9.86 18.16
C LEU A 24 -16.11 10.55 19.19
N CYS A 25 -16.20 11.89 19.15
CA CYS A 25 -17.12 12.66 20.01
C CYS A 25 -18.58 12.25 19.77
N ALA A 26 -18.95 11.98 18.51
CA ALA A 26 -20.26 11.48 18.13
C ALA A 26 -20.48 9.99 18.44
N ARG A 27 -19.50 9.30 19.04
CA ARG A 27 -19.49 7.84 19.29
C ARG A 27 -19.73 7.02 18.03
N ASN A 28 -19.23 7.49 16.89
CA ASN A 28 -19.34 6.81 15.62
C ASN A 28 -18.13 5.90 15.38
N ASP A 29 -18.33 4.59 15.55
CA ASP A 29 -17.29 3.56 15.30
C ASP A 29 -17.29 3.05 13.84
N ALA A 30 -18.21 3.53 12.99
CA ALA A 30 -18.34 3.17 11.57
C ALA A 30 -17.32 3.91 10.68
N ILE A 31 -16.13 4.20 11.21
CA ILE A 31 -15.09 4.99 10.55
C ILE A 31 -13.77 4.23 10.54
N ARG A 32 -12.94 4.43 9.51
CA ARG A 32 -11.55 3.91 9.49
C ARG A 32 -10.59 4.99 9.01
N LEU A 33 -9.46 5.11 9.71
CA LEU A 33 -8.28 5.85 9.27
C LEU A 33 -7.20 4.85 8.87
N LEU A 34 -6.90 4.82 7.57
CA LEU A 34 -5.90 3.96 6.98
C LEU A 34 -4.62 4.75 6.70
N VAL A 35 -3.49 4.16 7.05
CA VAL A 35 -2.15 4.76 6.90
C VAL A 35 -1.18 3.77 6.25
N PRO A 36 -0.04 4.22 5.69
CA PRO A 36 0.87 3.32 4.99
C PRO A 36 1.62 2.35 5.93
N THR A 37 2.01 2.79 7.13
CA THR A 37 2.94 2.04 7.98
C THR A 37 2.41 1.83 9.40
N ALA A 38 2.84 0.73 10.03
CA ALA A 38 2.48 0.41 11.40
C ALA A 38 3.01 1.44 12.40
N THR A 39 4.19 2.00 12.13
CA THR A 39 4.78 3.08 12.95
C THR A 39 3.92 4.34 12.92
N MET A 40 3.38 4.71 11.76
CA MET A 40 2.47 5.84 11.63
C MET A 40 1.13 5.54 12.30
N ALA A 41 0.58 4.34 12.15
CA ALA A 41 -0.65 3.93 12.83
C ALA A 41 -0.48 4.06 14.35
N GLN A 42 0.60 3.50 14.90
CA GLN A 42 0.91 3.57 16.33
C GLN A 42 1.13 5.02 16.79
N HIS A 43 1.81 5.84 16.00
CA HIS A 43 2.03 7.25 16.29
C HIS A 43 0.71 8.01 16.41
N LEU A 44 -0.19 7.88 15.43
CA LEU A 44 -1.49 8.53 15.44
C LEU A 44 -2.38 8.01 16.57
N GLN A 45 -2.36 6.70 16.83
CA GLN A 45 -3.08 6.11 17.96
C GLN A 45 -2.64 6.73 19.29
N ASN A 46 -1.33 6.79 19.53
CA ASN A 46 -0.76 7.35 20.75
C ASN A 46 -1.08 8.85 20.88
N ARG A 47 -1.05 9.60 19.77
CA ARG A 47 -1.39 11.02 19.75
C ARG A 47 -2.83 11.26 20.19
N ILE A 48 -3.79 10.57 19.56
CA ILE A 48 -5.22 10.72 19.89
C ILE A 48 -5.52 10.22 21.32
N ALA A 49 -4.85 9.15 21.77
CA ALA A 49 -4.97 8.67 23.14
C ALA A 49 -4.47 9.70 24.18
N ARG A 50 -3.37 10.40 23.91
CA ARG A 50 -2.84 11.48 24.76
C ARG A 50 -3.77 12.69 24.84
N GLU A 51 -4.62 12.88 23.84
CA GLU A 51 -5.66 13.92 23.82
C GLU A 51 -6.91 13.52 24.64
N GLY A 52 -6.93 12.31 25.24
CA GLY A 52 -8.00 11.83 26.12
C GLY A 52 -9.04 10.93 25.45
N PHE A 53 -8.88 10.60 24.17
CA PHE A 53 -9.79 9.74 23.43
C PHE A 53 -9.44 8.26 23.61
N VAL A 54 -10.46 7.44 23.92
CA VAL A 54 -10.34 5.98 23.99
C VAL A 54 -11.15 5.36 22.86
N PHE A 55 -10.53 4.52 22.04
CA PHE A 55 -11.15 3.89 20.88
C PHE A 55 -10.47 2.54 20.56
N ARG A 56 -11.13 1.71 19.74
CA ARG A 56 -10.56 0.41 19.34
C ARG A 56 -9.41 0.63 18.35
N ARG A 57 -8.31 -0.13 18.52
CA ARG A 57 -7.14 -0.02 17.63
C ARG A 57 -7.48 -0.13 16.14
N GLY A 58 -8.47 -0.96 15.78
CA GLY A 58 -8.91 -1.14 14.40
C GLY A 58 -9.50 0.11 13.71
N LEU A 59 -9.78 1.20 14.44
CA LEU A 59 -10.19 2.47 13.81
C LEU A 59 -9.01 3.20 13.15
N ILE A 60 -7.77 2.97 13.60
CA ILE A 60 -6.54 3.51 12.98
C ILE A 60 -5.62 2.33 12.68
N GLN A 61 -5.45 1.96 11.41
CA GLN A 61 -4.64 0.81 11.04
C GLN A 61 -3.97 0.99 9.68
N THR A 62 -3.11 0.05 9.28
CA THR A 62 -2.52 0.11 7.95
C THR A 62 -3.50 -0.37 6.88
N LEU A 63 -3.28 0.02 5.62
CA LEU A 63 -4.02 -0.58 4.51
C LEU A 63 -3.82 -2.10 4.46
N SER A 64 -2.61 -2.60 4.75
CA SER A 64 -2.33 -4.04 4.81
C SER A 64 -3.14 -4.74 5.91
N GLY A 65 -3.16 -4.19 7.12
CA GLY A 65 -3.91 -4.76 8.24
C GLY A 65 -5.43 -4.68 8.03
N PHE A 66 -5.90 -3.67 7.31
CA PHE A 66 -7.30 -3.62 6.87
C PHE A 66 -7.63 -4.77 5.90
N VAL A 67 -6.79 -4.95 4.88
CA VAL A 67 -6.94 -5.98 3.84
C VAL A 67 -6.87 -7.40 4.39
N GLU A 68 -6.10 -7.65 5.44
CA GLU A 68 -5.99 -8.97 6.08
C GLU A 68 -7.36 -9.56 6.46
N ASN A 69 -8.31 -8.73 6.91
CA ASN A 69 -9.65 -9.19 7.26
C ASN A 69 -10.49 -9.62 6.04
N TRP A 70 -10.15 -9.12 4.85
CA TRP A 70 -10.85 -9.37 3.60
C TRP A 70 -10.20 -10.45 2.75
N ALA A 71 -8.94 -10.79 3.01
CA ALA A 71 -8.18 -11.83 2.32
C ALA A 71 -7.55 -12.81 3.32
N ALA A 72 -8.31 -13.18 4.36
CA ALA A 72 -7.88 -14.11 5.40
C ALA A 72 -7.80 -15.56 4.90
N ASP A 73 -8.62 -15.90 3.90
CA ASP A 73 -8.69 -17.20 3.23
C ASP A 73 -7.56 -17.41 2.22
N LEU A 74 -6.82 -16.34 1.87
CA LEU A 74 -5.71 -16.40 0.93
C LEU A 74 -4.41 -15.95 1.59
N LEU A 75 -3.55 -16.90 1.91
CA LEU A 75 -2.29 -16.65 2.60
C LEU A 75 -1.26 -16.01 1.67
N GLN A 76 -0.51 -15.03 2.20
CA GLN A 76 0.59 -14.44 1.44
C GLN A 76 1.80 -15.36 1.49
N ALA A 77 2.40 -15.63 0.33
CA ALA A 77 3.68 -16.30 0.26
C ALA A 77 4.77 -15.43 0.94
N PRO A 78 5.50 -15.95 1.94
CA PRO A 78 6.71 -15.30 2.43
C PRO A 78 7.79 -15.22 1.34
N ASP A 79 8.65 -14.20 1.38
CA ASP A 79 9.70 -14.00 0.37
C ASP A 79 10.65 -15.21 0.24
N SER A 80 10.93 -15.89 1.36
CA SER A 80 11.71 -17.12 1.37
C SER A 80 11.01 -18.28 0.64
N VAL A 81 9.69 -18.38 0.76
CA VAL A 81 8.89 -19.38 0.04
C VAL A 81 8.81 -19.01 -1.44
N LEU A 82 8.62 -17.73 -1.77
CA LEU A 82 8.64 -17.26 -3.15
C LEU A 82 9.97 -17.60 -3.82
N TYR A 83 11.10 -17.37 -3.15
CA TYR A 83 12.43 -17.76 -3.65
C TYR A 83 12.50 -19.26 -3.97
N LEU A 84 12.05 -20.12 -3.04
CA LEU A 84 12.08 -21.58 -3.25
C LEU A 84 11.16 -22.02 -4.39
N VAL A 85 9.97 -21.42 -4.49
CA VAL A 85 9.02 -21.70 -5.57
C VAL A 85 9.61 -21.26 -6.92
N VAL A 86 10.26 -20.11 -6.98
CA VAL A 86 10.93 -19.64 -8.21
C VAL A 86 12.08 -20.56 -8.61
N GLU A 87 12.90 -21.00 -7.65
CA GLU A 87 13.96 -21.97 -7.92
C GLU A 87 13.41 -23.29 -8.46
N GLU A 88 12.35 -23.81 -7.85
CA GLU A 88 11.70 -25.04 -8.29
C GLU A 88 11.07 -24.89 -9.69
N ALA A 89 10.32 -23.80 -9.90
CA ALA A 89 9.69 -23.47 -11.17
C ALA A 89 10.72 -23.32 -12.30
N ALA A 90 11.79 -22.56 -12.07
CA ALA A 90 12.83 -22.36 -13.09
C ALA A 90 13.51 -23.68 -13.50
N ARG A 91 13.77 -24.56 -12.53
CA ARG A 91 14.31 -25.90 -12.81
C ARG A 91 13.32 -26.81 -13.53
N ARG A 92 12.03 -26.69 -13.22
CA ARG A 92 10.99 -27.54 -13.84
C ARG A 92 10.69 -27.12 -15.27
N VAL A 93 10.54 -25.82 -15.53
CA VAL A 93 10.32 -25.29 -16.88
C VAL A 93 11.56 -25.53 -17.75
N ASN A 94 12.76 -25.46 -17.16
CA ASN A 94 14.04 -25.80 -17.80
C ASN A 94 14.23 -25.17 -19.19
N ARG A 95 13.99 -23.86 -19.27
CA ARG A 95 14.17 -23.09 -20.50
C ARG A 95 15.64 -23.10 -20.96
N PRO A 96 15.94 -23.35 -22.25
CA PRO A 96 17.31 -23.41 -22.75
C PRO A 96 18.07 -22.11 -22.53
N GLU A 97 17.38 -20.97 -22.56
CA GLU A 97 17.92 -19.64 -22.29
C GLU A 97 18.52 -19.52 -20.89
N PHE A 98 18.04 -20.31 -19.92
CA PHE A 98 18.46 -20.28 -18.52
C PHE A 98 19.26 -21.50 -18.08
N ALA A 99 19.45 -22.51 -18.94
CA ALA A 99 20.07 -23.80 -18.57
C ALA A 99 21.44 -23.66 -17.86
N HIS A 100 22.26 -22.70 -18.29
CA HIS A 100 23.59 -22.46 -17.72
C HIS A 100 23.59 -21.68 -16.41
N VAL A 101 22.47 -21.06 -16.03
CA VAL A 101 22.39 -20.15 -14.87
C VAL A 101 21.33 -20.56 -13.85
N VAL A 102 20.40 -21.45 -14.20
CA VAL A 102 19.29 -21.89 -13.32
C VAL A 102 19.74 -22.51 -12.00
N HIS A 103 20.97 -23.05 -11.96
CA HIS A 103 21.56 -23.63 -10.76
C HIS A 103 22.28 -22.59 -9.89
N MET A 104 22.46 -21.36 -10.37
CA MET A 104 23.15 -20.30 -9.66
C MET A 104 22.19 -19.59 -8.70
N PRO A 105 22.44 -19.56 -7.37
CA PRO A 105 21.54 -18.93 -6.41
C PRO A 105 21.27 -17.45 -6.69
N GLY A 106 22.28 -16.73 -7.20
CA GLY A 106 22.13 -15.31 -7.56
C GLY A 106 21.14 -15.08 -8.71
N PHE A 107 21.05 -16.01 -9.66
CA PHE A 107 20.08 -15.92 -10.75
C PHE A 107 18.65 -16.16 -10.23
N CYS A 108 18.43 -17.20 -9.43
CA CYS A 108 17.13 -17.46 -8.80
C CYS A 108 16.68 -16.30 -7.90
N ALA A 109 17.60 -15.71 -7.13
CA ALA A 109 17.33 -14.54 -6.32
C ALA A 109 16.92 -13.32 -7.17
N SER A 110 17.58 -13.13 -8.33
CA SER A 110 17.21 -12.07 -9.28
C SER A 110 15.83 -12.31 -9.88
N LEU A 111 15.52 -13.53 -10.33
CA LEU A 111 14.20 -13.88 -10.86
C LEU A 111 13.10 -13.63 -9.82
N ALA A 112 13.29 -14.11 -8.59
CA ALA A 112 12.32 -13.95 -7.52
C ALA A 112 12.06 -12.47 -7.20
N ARG A 113 13.12 -11.65 -7.18
CA ARG A 113 13.00 -10.20 -7.01
C ARG A 113 12.19 -9.57 -8.16
N THR A 114 12.53 -9.88 -9.41
CA THR A 114 11.84 -9.32 -10.58
C THR A 114 10.36 -9.71 -10.61
N ILE A 115 10.04 -10.96 -10.30
CA ILE A 115 8.65 -11.43 -10.14
C ILE A 115 7.94 -10.64 -9.02
N GLY A 116 8.59 -10.49 -7.86
CA GLY A 116 8.07 -9.70 -6.74
C GLY A 116 7.82 -8.24 -7.09
N GLU A 117 8.68 -7.62 -7.91
CA GLU A 117 8.52 -6.25 -8.39
C GLU A 117 7.32 -6.12 -9.34
N PHE A 118 7.19 -6.99 -10.34
CA PHE A 118 6.02 -7.01 -11.24
C PHE A 118 4.72 -7.23 -10.47
N SER A 119 4.73 -8.21 -9.57
CA SER A 119 3.59 -8.48 -8.69
C SER A 119 3.24 -7.27 -7.83
N SER A 120 4.21 -6.58 -7.24
CA SER A 120 3.97 -5.37 -6.43
C SER A 120 3.39 -4.22 -7.25
N ALA A 121 3.67 -4.17 -8.55
CA ALA A 121 3.06 -3.23 -9.49
C ALA A 121 1.66 -3.68 -9.98
N GLY A 122 1.18 -4.86 -9.58
CA GLY A 122 -0.10 -5.42 -10.00
C GLY A 122 -0.06 -6.13 -11.35
N CYS A 123 1.11 -6.62 -11.74
CA CYS A 123 1.34 -7.36 -12.98
C CYS A 123 1.66 -8.82 -12.64
N ASP A 124 0.66 -9.69 -12.75
CA ASP A 124 0.83 -11.15 -12.71
C ASP A 124 1.36 -11.67 -14.06
N SER A 125 1.61 -12.98 -14.15
CA SER A 125 2.12 -13.59 -15.39
C SER A 125 1.22 -13.30 -16.60
N ALA A 126 -0.10 -13.42 -16.44
CA ALA A 126 -1.08 -13.20 -17.50
C ALA A 126 -1.11 -11.73 -17.98
N ARG A 127 -1.13 -10.77 -17.05
CA ARG A 127 -1.09 -9.35 -17.40
C ARG A 127 0.25 -8.96 -18.00
N LEU A 128 1.34 -9.55 -17.52
CA LEU A 128 2.66 -9.29 -18.08
C LEU A 128 2.74 -9.82 -19.51
N ALA A 129 2.25 -11.03 -19.78
CA ALA A 129 2.22 -11.60 -21.13
C ALA A 129 1.48 -10.70 -22.15
N ALA A 130 0.45 -9.96 -21.72
CA ALA A 130 -0.29 -9.04 -22.58
C ALA A 130 0.46 -7.72 -22.89
N CYS A 131 1.47 -7.35 -22.11
CA CYS A 131 2.15 -6.06 -22.21
C CYS A 131 3.66 -6.15 -22.45
N LEU A 132 4.25 -7.34 -22.28
CA LEU A 132 5.69 -7.53 -22.39
C LEU A 132 6.11 -7.45 -23.87
N PRO A 133 7.08 -6.57 -24.22
CA PRO A 133 7.57 -6.51 -25.58
C PRO A 133 8.30 -7.81 -25.96
N ASP A 134 8.35 -8.08 -27.26
CA ASP A 134 9.14 -9.18 -27.79
C ASP A 134 10.62 -8.89 -27.56
N ALA A 135 11.24 -9.65 -26.66
CA ALA A 135 12.63 -9.55 -26.29
C ALA A 135 13.20 -10.96 -26.06
N PRO A 136 14.52 -11.15 -26.19
CA PRO A 136 15.13 -12.48 -26.22
C PRO A 136 14.83 -13.39 -25.01
N LEU A 137 14.56 -12.80 -23.84
CA LEU A 137 14.28 -13.54 -22.60
C LEU A 137 12.80 -13.48 -22.19
N SER A 138 11.95 -12.77 -22.95
CA SER A 138 10.54 -12.55 -22.59
C SER A 138 9.78 -13.86 -22.42
N ALA A 139 9.83 -14.74 -23.42
CA ALA A 139 9.14 -16.03 -23.36
C ALA A 139 9.68 -16.93 -22.25
N ALA A 140 10.99 -16.92 -22.02
CA ALA A 140 11.61 -17.73 -20.98
C ALA A 140 11.22 -17.24 -19.57
N PHE A 141 11.22 -15.92 -19.35
CA PHE A 141 10.79 -15.32 -18.09
C PHE A 141 9.30 -15.56 -17.82
N LEU A 142 8.44 -15.35 -18.83
CA LEU A 142 7.00 -15.58 -18.71
C LEU A 142 6.70 -17.04 -18.34
N ALA A 143 7.35 -18.01 -18.99
CA ALA A 143 7.14 -19.42 -18.67
C ALA A 143 7.49 -19.76 -17.21
N VAL A 144 8.55 -19.15 -16.66
CA VAL A 144 8.88 -19.30 -15.23
C VAL A 144 7.85 -18.61 -14.35
N TYR A 145 7.40 -17.41 -14.72
CA TYR A 145 6.43 -16.66 -13.91
C TYR A 145 5.04 -17.35 -13.89
N GLU A 146 4.57 -17.86 -15.03
CA GLU A 146 3.33 -18.64 -15.13
C GLU A 146 3.40 -19.89 -14.23
N GLU A 147 4.53 -20.59 -14.22
CA GLU A 147 4.74 -21.75 -13.36
C GLU A 147 4.77 -21.37 -11.87
N VAL A 148 5.34 -20.21 -11.50
CA VAL A 148 5.31 -19.68 -10.14
C VAL A 148 3.88 -19.36 -9.70
N ASP A 149 3.08 -18.71 -10.55
CA ASP A 149 1.68 -18.42 -10.25
C ASP A 149 0.87 -19.71 -10.04
N ARG A 150 1.11 -20.73 -10.88
CA ARG A 150 0.49 -22.06 -10.74
C ARG A 150 0.88 -22.73 -9.42
N GLU A 151 2.18 -22.81 -9.10
CA GLU A 151 2.69 -23.42 -7.88
C GLU A 151 2.20 -22.73 -6.60
N LEU A 152 2.15 -21.40 -6.59
CA LEU A 152 1.61 -20.66 -5.46
C LEU A 152 0.11 -20.98 -5.27
N SER A 153 -0.67 -20.97 -6.36
CA SER A 153 -2.10 -21.26 -6.30
C SER A 153 -2.39 -22.68 -5.82
N GLU A 154 -1.61 -23.67 -6.25
CA GLU A 154 -1.76 -25.08 -5.82
C GLU A 154 -1.48 -25.26 -4.33
N ARG A 155 -0.60 -24.43 -3.76
CA ARG A 155 -0.26 -24.43 -2.33
C ARG A 155 -1.19 -23.57 -1.49
N GLY A 156 -2.23 -22.97 -2.08
CA GLY A 156 -3.13 -22.03 -1.40
C GLY A 156 -2.45 -20.73 -0.98
N LEU A 157 -1.34 -20.38 -1.65
CA LEU A 157 -0.56 -19.17 -1.43
C LEU A 157 -0.82 -18.16 -2.54
N ALA A 158 -0.59 -16.89 -2.23
CA ALA A 158 -0.68 -15.82 -3.20
C ALA A 158 0.36 -14.75 -2.94
N MET A 159 0.71 -14.02 -3.99
CA MET A 159 1.45 -12.78 -3.83
C MET A 159 0.56 -11.63 -3.36
N ARG A 160 1.18 -10.55 -2.89
CA ARG A 160 0.49 -9.38 -2.34
C ARG A 160 -0.60 -8.82 -3.27
N ALA A 161 -0.31 -8.62 -4.56
CA ALA A 161 -1.28 -8.04 -5.49
C ALA A 161 -2.53 -8.91 -5.68
N ARG A 162 -2.37 -10.24 -5.72
CA ARG A 162 -3.51 -11.16 -5.82
C ARG A 162 -4.37 -11.11 -4.55
N ARG A 163 -3.78 -10.97 -3.37
CA ARG A 163 -4.52 -10.75 -2.11
C ARG A 163 -5.30 -9.44 -2.12
N LEU A 164 -4.69 -8.36 -2.61
CA LEU A 164 -5.35 -7.06 -2.75
C LEU A 164 -6.52 -7.13 -3.74
N ALA A 165 -6.33 -7.78 -4.89
CA ALA A 165 -7.39 -7.99 -5.87
C ALA A 165 -8.55 -8.82 -5.29
N HIS A 166 -8.24 -9.90 -4.57
CA HIS A 166 -9.23 -10.72 -3.89
C HIS A 166 -10.01 -9.93 -2.83
N ALA A 167 -9.31 -9.13 -2.01
CA ALA A 167 -9.96 -8.25 -1.04
C ALA A 167 -10.86 -7.21 -1.72
N ALA A 168 -10.43 -6.60 -2.83
CA ALA A 168 -11.24 -5.67 -3.60
C ALA A 168 -12.51 -6.32 -4.15
N GLU A 169 -12.41 -7.56 -4.65
CA GLU A 169 -13.57 -8.33 -5.12
C GLU A 169 -14.56 -8.61 -4.00
N ARG A 170 -14.07 -9.04 -2.83
CA ARG A 170 -14.92 -9.32 -1.66
C ARG A 170 -15.57 -8.06 -1.11
N ILE A 171 -14.83 -6.97 -0.95
CA ILE A 171 -15.40 -5.65 -0.59
C ILE A 171 -16.47 -5.25 -1.61
N GLY A 172 -16.23 -5.49 -2.90
CA GLY A 172 -17.18 -5.22 -3.97
C GLY A 172 -18.51 -5.97 -3.79
N LYS A 173 -18.46 -7.26 -3.42
CA LYS A 173 -19.63 -8.14 -3.28
C LYS A 173 -20.34 -8.01 -1.93
N GLU A 174 -19.57 -7.98 -0.84
CA GLU A 174 -20.06 -8.07 0.55
C GLU A 174 -20.28 -6.68 1.17
N GLY A 175 -19.74 -5.62 0.57
CA GLY A 175 -19.73 -4.26 1.13
C GLY A 175 -18.63 -4.10 2.17
N LEU A 176 -18.78 -3.14 3.09
CA LEU A 176 -17.77 -2.80 4.10
C LEU A 176 -18.21 -3.10 5.55
N ASN A 177 -19.14 -4.04 5.75
CA ASN A 177 -19.57 -4.49 7.08
C ASN A 177 -19.94 -3.33 8.04
N GLY A 178 -20.67 -2.34 7.52
CA GLY A 178 -21.15 -1.18 8.30
C GLY A 178 -20.15 -0.04 8.46
N ILE A 179 -18.97 -0.07 7.83
CA ILE A 179 -18.09 1.10 7.76
C ILE A 179 -18.69 2.12 6.79
N GLY A 180 -19.00 3.32 7.29
CA GLY A 180 -19.61 4.40 6.53
C GLY A 180 -18.60 5.44 6.02
N ALA A 181 -17.44 5.60 6.66
CA ALA A 181 -16.41 6.55 6.23
C ALA A 181 -14.99 5.97 6.33
N ILE A 182 -14.16 6.26 5.33
CA ILE A 182 -12.76 5.84 5.27
C ILE A 182 -11.87 7.04 4.92
N TRP A 183 -10.89 7.32 5.75
CA TRP A 183 -9.85 8.30 5.49
C TRP A 183 -8.53 7.61 5.22
N LEU A 184 -7.84 7.99 4.15
CA LEU A 184 -6.49 7.53 3.83
C LEU A 184 -5.52 8.70 3.94
N ASP A 185 -4.54 8.59 4.83
CA ASP A 185 -3.56 9.65 5.08
C ASP A 185 -2.12 9.14 4.96
N GLY A 186 -1.20 10.01 4.48
CA GLY A 186 0.25 9.76 4.47
C GLY A 186 0.79 8.84 3.37
N PHE A 187 -0.01 8.42 2.40
CA PHE A 187 0.46 7.61 1.27
C PHE A 187 1.25 8.46 0.26
N HIS A 188 2.42 7.98 -0.16
CA HIS A 188 3.24 8.61 -1.21
C HIS A 188 3.05 7.98 -2.59
N ALA A 189 2.69 6.69 -2.63
CA ALA A 189 2.46 5.95 -3.86
C ALA A 189 1.26 5.03 -3.67
N LEU A 190 0.48 4.89 -4.73
CA LEU A 190 -0.66 3.98 -4.81
C LEU A 190 -0.52 3.18 -6.11
N PRO A 191 0.13 2.01 -6.05
CA PRO A 191 0.17 1.07 -7.16
C PRO A 191 -1.24 0.58 -7.53
N ASP A 192 -1.38 -0.02 -8.72
CA ASP A 192 -2.67 -0.45 -9.24
C ASP A 192 -3.46 -1.40 -8.31
N PRO A 193 -2.84 -2.38 -7.61
CA PRO A 193 -3.54 -3.22 -6.66
C PRO A 193 -4.18 -2.45 -5.49
N GLU A 194 -3.44 -1.51 -4.90
CA GLU A 194 -3.95 -0.63 -3.85
C GLU A 194 -5.09 0.27 -4.36
N LEU A 195 -4.97 0.81 -5.58
CA LEU A 195 -6.04 1.58 -6.23
C LEU A 195 -7.31 0.73 -6.43
N GLY A 196 -7.17 -0.55 -6.77
CA GLY A 196 -8.29 -1.48 -6.88
C GLY A 196 -9.08 -1.62 -5.57
N VAL A 197 -8.37 -1.75 -4.44
CA VAL A 197 -9.00 -1.79 -3.11
C VAL A 197 -9.66 -0.46 -2.77
N ILE A 198 -8.98 0.67 -3.03
CA ILE A 198 -9.53 2.02 -2.80
C ILE A 198 -10.79 2.24 -3.62
N SER A 199 -10.81 1.81 -4.88
CA SER A 199 -11.98 1.88 -5.74
C SER A 199 -13.15 1.08 -5.17
N ALA A 200 -12.89 -0.16 -4.72
CA ALA A 200 -13.91 -1.01 -4.11
C ALA A 200 -14.47 -0.40 -2.82
N MET A 201 -13.61 0.15 -1.96
CA MET A 201 -14.03 0.84 -0.73
C MET A 201 -14.90 2.07 -1.03
N GLY A 202 -14.51 2.88 -2.02
CA GLY A 202 -15.20 4.11 -2.39
C GLY A 202 -16.61 3.92 -2.95
N ARG A 203 -16.99 2.69 -3.33
CA ARG A 203 -18.37 2.34 -3.72
C ARG A 203 -19.31 2.16 -2.54
N HIS A 204 -18.77 1.89 -1.36
CA HIS A 204 -19.54 1.46 -0.18
C HIS A 204 -19.38 2.40 1.03
N ALA A 205 -18.41 3.32 1.01
CA ALA A 205 -18.18 4.29 2.08
C ALA A 205 -17.80 5.67 1.53
N ASP A 206 -18.01 6.70 2.35
CA ASP A 206 -17.47 8.03 2.07
C ASP A 206 -15.94 8.01 2.25
N LEU A 207 -15.23 8.03 1.13
CA LEU A 207 -13.79 7.91 1.08
C LEU A 207 -13.13 9.27 0.84
N THR A 208 -12.22 9.63 1.74
CA THR A 208 -11.33 10.79 1.62
C THR A 208 -9.89 10.33 1.58
N LEU A 209 -9.15 10.72 0.55
CA LEU A 209 -7.73 10.43 0.38
C LEU A 209 -6.94 11.73 0.46
N THR A 210 -5.87 11.77 1.24
CA THR A 210 -4.85 12.82 1.14
C THR A 210 -3.76 12.34 0.20
N PHE A 211 -3.45 13.09 -0.84
CA PHE A 211 -2.41 12.73 -1.81
C PHE A 211 -1.78 13.97 -2.43
N ASP A 212 -0.69 13.78 -3.16
CA ASP A 212 0.07 14.90 -3.73
C ASP A 212 -0.63 15.54 -4.94
N GLY A 213 -1.50 14.81 -5.64
CA GLY A 213 -2.24 15.34 -6.78
C GLY A 213 -3.28 14.37 -7.34
N LEU A 214 -4.17 14.89 -8.18
CA LEU A 214 -5.12 14.09 -8.94
C LEU A 214 -4.47 13.58 -10.24
N ASP A 215 -4.30 12.27 -10.37
CA ASP A 215 -3.91 11.64 -11.64
C ASP A 215 -5.14 11.09 -12.40
N SER A 216 -4.92 10.64 -13.64
CA SER A 216 -6.00 10.09 -14.48
C SER A 216 -6.69 8.87 -13.89
N ARG A 217 -5.98 8.06 -13.08
CA ARG A 217 -6.52 6.87 -12.42
C ARG A 217 -7.45 7.26 -11.28
N LEU A 218 -7.02 8.22 -10.44
CA LEU A 218 -7.85 8.78 -9.38
C LEU A 218 -9.09 9.51 -9.95
N ALA A 219 -8.91 10.26 -11.05
CA ALA A 219 -10.03 10.93 -11.73
C ALA A 219 -11.04 9.91 -12.29
N ALA A 220 -10.59 8.83 -12.92
CA ALA A 220 -11.44 7.77 -13.45
C ALA A 220 -12.24 7.04 -12.36
N MET A 221 -11.72 6.98 -11.12
CA MET A 221 -12.46 6.45 -9.98
C MET A 221 -13.56 7.41 -9.48
N GLY A 222 -13.54 8.68 -9.85
CA GLY A 222 -14.53 9.68 -9.42
C GLY A 222 -14.12 10.49 -8.19
N PHE A 223 -12.82 10.61 -7.93
CA PHE A 223 -12.31 11.55 -6.94
C PHE A 223 -12.55 13.00 -7.38
N ARG A 224 -13.00 13.83 -6.44
CA ARG A 224 -13.07 15.29 -6.61
C ARG A 224 -11.95 15.93 -5.80
N GLU A 225 -11.11 16.70 -6.46
CA GLU A 225 -10.00 17.40 -5.84
C GLU A 225 -10.48 18.63 -5.05
N GLU A 226 -10.00 18.73 -3.81
CA GLU A 226 -10.15 19.87 -2.93
C GLU A 226 -8.74 20.26 -2.45
N CYS A 227 -8.26 21.40 -2.94
CA CYS A 227 -6.91 21.89 -2.62
C CYS A 227 -6.94 22.72 -1.33
N LEU A 228 -6.08 22.38 -0.38
CA LEU A 228 -5.84 23.17 0.82
C LEU A 228 -4.76 24.22 0.51
N PRO A 229 -5.12 25.52 0.41
CA PRO A 229 -4.22 26.56 -0.07
C PRO A 229 -3.14 26.96 0.94
N ARG A 230 -3.33 26.61 2.21
CA ARG A 230 -2.55 27.15 3.32
C ARG A 230 -1.30 26.29 3.52
N SER A 231 -0.11 26.85 3.36
CA SER A 231 1.14 26.23 3.81
C SER A 231 1.47 26.71 5.22
N ARG A 232 2.05 25.85 6.07
CA ARG A 232 2.55 26.26 7.39
C ARG A 232 3.56 27.40 7.19
N PRO A 233 3.43 28.54 7.90
CA PRO A 233 4.45 29.59 7.83
C PRO A 233 5.80 28.98 8.22
N SER A 234 6.83 29.24 7.41
CA SER A 234 8.20 28.83 7.73
C SER A 234 8.55 29.40 9.11
N PRO A 235 8.95 28.58 10.09
CA PRO A 235 9.33 29.10 11.40
C PRO A 235 10.45 30.13 11.21
N ALA A 236 10.33 31.29 11.86
CA ALA A 236 11.40 32.28 11.85
C ALA A 236 12.65 31.63 12.44
N LYS A 237 13.65 31.36 11.59
CA LYS A 237 14.95 30.86 12.04
C LYS A 237 15.66 32.01 12.73
N LEU A 238 15.66 32.02 14.05
CA LEU A 238 16.49 32.92 14.82
C LEU A 238 17.87 32.29 14.93
N LEU A 239 18.88 32.90 14.32
CA LEU A 239 20.26 32.50 14.54
C LEU A 239 20.67 32.96 15.94
N VAL A 240 20.78 32.02 16.88
CA VAL A 240 21.35 32.29 18.20
C VAL A 240 22.85 32.03 18.09
N LYS A 241 23.66 33.09 18.14
CA LYS A 241 25.11 32.95 18.24
C LYS A 241 25.44 32.54 19.67
N ALA A 242 26.10 31.39 19.84
CA ALA A 242 26.64 31.00 21.14
C ALA A 242 27.58 32.11 21.65
N PRO A 243 27.47 32.56 22.91
CA PRO A 243 28.29 33.64 23.45
C PRO A 243 29.78 33.26 23.55
N SER A 244 30.11 31.98 23.56
CA SER A 244 31.49 31.45 23.50
C SER A 244 31.49 30.03 22.92
N VAL A 245 32.64 29.61 22.39
CA VAL A 245 32.87 28.26 21.83
C VAL A 245 32.67 27.16 22.88
N GLU A 246 32.99 27.45 24.14
CA GLU A 246 32.82 26.50 25.26
C GLU A 246 31.35 26.14 25.49
N ARG A 247 30.43 27.08 25.24
CA ARG A 247 28.98 26.88 25.42
C ARG A 247 28.30 26.18 24.25
N GLU A 248 28.96 26.11 23.09
CA GLU A 248 28.50 25.40 21.89
C GLU A 248 28.73 23.89 21.98
N VAL A 249 29.63 23.44 22.86
CA VAL A 249 29.95 22.02 23.06
C VAL A 249 29.04 21.37 24.11
N GLU A 250 28.36 22.16 24.94
CA GLU A 250 27.49 21.68 26.03
C GLU A 250 25.98 21.64 25.69
N GLU A 251 25.52 22.28 24.61
CA GLU A 251 24.10 22.33 24.15
C GLU A 251 23.83 21.44 22.93
#